data_AF-A0A940H3K0-F1
#
_entry.id   AF-A0A940H3K0-F1
#
_cell.length_a   1.000
_cell.length_b   1.000
_cell.length_c   1.000
_cell.angle_alpha   90.00
_cell.angle_beta   90.00
_cell.angle_gamma   90.00
#
_symmetry.space_group_name_H-M   'P 1'
#
loop_
_entity.id
_entity.type
_entity.pdbx_description
1 polymer ?
#
loop_
_entity_poly.entity_id
_entity_poly.type
_entity_poly.pdbx_seq_one_letter_code
_entity_poly.pdbx_strand_id
1 'polypeptide(L)'
;MGDFSLTPRQARTALDLLSGAVIVSVAVALAGLTWRLAGHAGTGAITVPSGRSGPAVAPDIAAALALAPFGKPAVNEAGQPTTLPLELKGVIAANPATLSTAFIAVSGQAPVAFHIGESVSGATIQAILRDRVILAIGGRTEFLAFPDPTLSPEQRQAQADQARQQAQAAPTPAPPGAPIASPPAPNPAPMAGAAAVLDRFDASPTSGGYRIGANAPAGMMTGDVIQSVNGTALSDPAAANAAFAAAQASGTAQIQILRDGKRLTLTVPLR
;
A
#
# COMPACT_ATOMS: atom_id res chain seq x y z
N MET A 1 -81.42 26.85 -1.21
CA MET A 1 -80.57 26.61 -2.40
C MET A 1 -81.32 27.17 -3.59
N GLY A 2 -80.77 28.20 -4.25
CA GLY A 2 -81.41 28.79 -5.43
C GLY A 2 -81.01 28.03 -6.68
N ASP A 3 -81.99 27.53 -7.42
CA ASP A 3 -81.79 26.91 -8.72
C ASP A 3 -81.48 28.00 -9.75
N PHE A 4 -80.22 28.08 -10.18
CA PHE A 4 -79.81 28.94 -11.28
C PHE A 4 -80.25 28.29 -12.60
N SER A 5 -81.44 28.64 -13.10
CA SER A 5 -81.90 28.22 -14.42
C SER A 5 -81.22 29.06 -15.50
N LEU A 6 -80.17 28.50 -16.11
CA LEU A 6 -79.49 29.11 -17.25
C LEU A 6 -80.39 29.04 -18.49
N THR A 7 -80.51 30.15 -19.23
CA THR A 7 -81.21 30.14 -20.53
C THR A 7 -80.47 29.23 -21.51
N PRO A 8 -81.16 28.61 -22.50
CA PRO A 8 -80.52 27.67 -23.43
C PRO A 8 -79.36 28.26 -24.25
N ARG A 9 -79.35 29.59 -24.45
CA ARG A 9 -78.20 30.29 -25.05
C ARG A 9 -77.03 30.37 -24.09
N GLN A 10 -77.25 30.77 -22.83
CA GLN A 10 -76.23 30.82 -21.78
C GLN A 10 -75.63 29.43 -21.49
N ALA A 11 -76.45 28.37 -21.51
CA ALA A 11 -75.97 27.01 -21.32
C ALA A 11 -75.00 26.57 -22.43
N ARG A 12 -75.26 26.94 -23.70
CA ARG A 12 -74.33 26.68 -24.81
C ARG A 12 -73.04 27.48 -24.67
N THR A 13 -73.13 28.78 -24.37
CA THR A 13 -71.93 29.61 -24.20
C THR A 13 -71.07 29.14 -23.03
N ALA A 14 -71.71 28.71 -21.93
CA ALA A 14 -71.01 28.14 -20.78
C ALA A 14 -70.31 26.82 -21.12
N LEU A 15 -70.95 25.95 -21.91
CA LEU A 15 -70.36 24.68 -22.34
C LEU A 15 -69.18 24.90 -23.30
N ASP A 16 -69.27 25.86 -24.21
CA ASP A 16 -68.18 26.22 -25.13
C ASP A 16 -66.98 26.80 -24.37
N LEU A 17 -67.23 27.68 -23.39
CA LEU A 17 -66.18 28.23 -22.53
C LEU A 17 -65.52 27.15 -21.65
N LEU A 18 -66.32 26.24 -21.07
CA LEU A 18 -65.81 25.11 -20.30
C LEU A 18 -64.94 24.21 -21.18
N SER A 19 -65.42 23.88 -22.39
CA SER A 19 -64.68 23.04 -23.33
C SER A 19 -63.36 23.70 -23.74
N GLY A 20 -63.38 25.01 -24.03
CA GLY A 20 -62.17 25.78 -24.31
C GLY A 20 -61.18 25.77 -23.14
N ALA A 21 -61.66 25.97 -21.90
CA ALA A 21 -60.82 25.93 -20.70
C ALA A 21 -60.17 24.55 -20.47
N VAL A 22 -60.93 23.47 -20.71
CA VAL A 22 -60.41 22.10 -20.62
C VAL A 22 -59.32 21.86 -21.67
N ILE A 23 -59.55 22.28 -22.92
CA ILE A 23 -58.56 22.13 -24.00
C ILE A 23 -57.26 22.86 -23.64
N VAL A 24 -57.34 24.10 -23.15
CA VAL A 24 -56.17 24.87 -22.71
C VAL A 24 -55.46 24.18 -21.54
N SER A 25 -56.19 23.68 -20.56
CA SER A 25 -55.60 22.96 -19.42
C SER A 25 -54.84 21.71 -19.86
N VAL A 26 -55.40 20.93 -20.79
CA VAL A 26 -54.75 19.73 -21.33
C VAL A 26 -53.50 20.10 -22.13
N ALA A 27 -53.56 21.15 -22.96
CA ALA A 27 -52.41 21.62 -23.72
C ALA A 27 -51.24 22.04 -22.80
N VAL A 28 -51.51 22.76 -21.72
CA VAL A 28 -50.50 23.17 -20.73
C VAL A 28 -49.90 21.95 -20.02
N ALA A 29 -50.73 20.98 -19.63
CA ALA A 29 -50.26 19.75 -18.97
C ALA A 29 -49.35 18.92 -19.90
N LEU A 30 -49.72 18.78 -21.17
CA LEU A 30 -48.94 18.05 -22.17
C LEU A 30 -47.63 18.76 -22.54
N ALA A 31 -47.63 20.10 -22.57
CA ALA A 31 -46.40 20.86 -22.71
C ALA A 31 -45.45 20.56 -21.55
N GLY A 32 -45.93 20.62 -20.31
CA GLY A 32 -45.14 20.29 -19.12
C GLY A 32 -44.59 18.87 -19.13
N LEU A 33 -45.36 17.88 -19.60
CA LEU A 33 -44.90 16.50 -19.74
C LEU A 33 -43.83 16.35 -20.83
N THR A 34 -44.01 17.01 -21.98
CA THR A 34 -43.04 17.01 -23.08
C THR A 34 -41.69 17.58 -22.61
N TRP A 35 -41.70 18.70 -21.88
CA TRP A 35 -40.47 19.29 -21.32
C TRP A 35 -39.76 18.35 -20.32
N ARG A 36 -40.51 17.59 -19.52
CA ARG A 36 -39.92 16.60 -18.59
C ARG A 36 -39.32 15.40 -19.30
N LEU A 37 -40.00 14.87 -20.32
CA LEU A 37 -39.49 13.76 -21.13
C LEU A 37 -38.25 14.17 -21.95
N ALA A 38 -38.18 15.43 -22.39
CA ALA A 38 -37.02 16.00 -23.07
C ALA A 38 -35.85 16.30 -22.13
N GLY A 39 -35.89 15.87 -20.86
CA GLY A 39 -34.79 16.04 -19.90
C GLY A 39 -34.61 17.45 -19.33
N HIS A 40 -35.53 18.37 -19.61
CA HIS A 40 -35.50 19.76 -19.11
C HIS A 40 -36.20 19.89 -17.74
N ALA A 41 -36.37 18.79 -17.01
CA ALA A 41 -36.84 18.83 -15.63
C ALA A 41 -35.78 19.54 -14.78
N GLY A 42 -36.08 20.76 -14.36
CA GLY A 42 -35.17 21.63 -13.62
C GLY A 42 -34.44 20.87 -12.52
N THR A 43 -33.12 21.01 -12.53
CA THR A 43 -32.20 20.66 -11.45
C THR A 43 -32.61 21.40 -10.19
N GLY A 44 -33.55 20.83 -9.44
CA GLY A 44 -33.64 21.11 -8.01
C GLY A 44 -32.35 20.62 -7.39
N ALA A 45 -31.40 21.53 -7.18
CA ALA A 45 -30.15 21.20 -6.51
C ALA A 45 -30.49 20.59 -5.15
N ILE A 46 -30.12 19.33 -4.94
CA ILE A 46 -30.12 18.71 -3.62
C ILE A 46 -29.05 19.47 -2.83
N THR A 47 -29.46 20.51 -2.12
CA THR A 47 -28.59 21.20 -1.18
C THR A 47 -28.47 20.31 0.05
N VAL A 48 -27.41 19.50 0.11
CA VAL A 48 -27.06 18.81 1.35
C VAL A 48 -26.73 19.89 2.38
N PRO A 49 -27.44 19.99 3.51
CA PRO A 49 -27.10 20.99 4.50
C PRO A 49 -25.70 20.68 5.02
N SER A 50 -24.76 21.60 4.83
CA SER A 50 -23.46 21.55 5.47
C SER A 50 -23.65 21.81 6.97
N GLY A 51 -24.06 20.77 7.69
CA GLY A 51 -24.08 20.78 9.16
C GLY A 51 -22.66 21.02 9.67
N ARG A 52 -22.51 21.90 10.66
CA ARG A 52 -21.24 22.07 11.37
C ARG A 52 -20.79 20.72 11.91
N SER A 53 -19.66 20.23 11.41
CA SER A 53 -18.94 19.13 12.02
C SER A 53 -18.49 19.56 13.41
N GLY A 54 -19.21 19.12 14.46
CA GLY A 54 -18.64 19.09 15.80
C GLY A 54 -17.45 18.14 15.85
N PRO A 55 -16.60 18.19 16.89
CA PRO A 55 -15.52 17.23 17.04
C PRO A 55 -16.11 15.81 17.04
N ALA A 56 -15.78 15.05 16.00
CA ALA A 56 -16.25 13.69 15.86
C ALA A 56 -15.65 12.85 16.99
N VAL A 57 -16.49 12.32 17.86
CA VAL A 57 -16.08 11.27 18.79
C VAL A 57 -15.78 10.04 17.93
N ALA A 58 -14.52 9.61 17.90
CA ALA A 58 -14.11 8.43 17.16
C ALA A 58 -14.91 7.22 17.68
N PRO A 59 -15.53 6.40 16.80
CA PRO A 59 -16.23 5.21 17.22
C PRO A 59 -15.27 4.25 17.94
N ASP A 60 -15.71 3.67 19.06
CA ASP A 60 -14.96 2.61 19.73
C ASP A 60 -15.07 1.31 18.91
N ILE A 61 -13.99 1.00 18.20
CA ILE A 61 -13.88 -0.17 17.35
C ILE A 61 -13.21 -1.36 18.04
N ALA A 62 -12.96 -1.31 19.36
CA ALA A 62 -12.25 -2.37 20.09
C ALA A 62 -12.98 -3.71 20.00
N ALA A 63 -14.31 -3.72 20.09
CA ALA A 63 -15.13 -4.93 19.95
C ALA A 63 -15.04 -5.54 18.54
N ALA A 64 -15.00 -4.71 17.50
CA ALA A 64 -14.84 -5.15 16.11
C ALA A 64 -13.44 -5.73 15.84
N LEU A 65 -12.40 -5.12 16.43
CA LEU A 65 -11.03 -5.62 16.37
C LEU A 65 -10.86 -6.95 17.13
N ALA A 66 -11.52 -7.10 18.29
CA ALA A 66 -11.47 -8.33 19.08
C ALA A 66 -12.10 -9.53 18.37
N LEU A 67 -13.13 -9.30 17.55
CA LEU A 67 -13.80 -10.35 16.77
C LEU A 67 -12.91 -10.92 15.66
N ALA A 68 -11.89 -10.17 15.20
CA ALA A 68 -10.91 -10.57 14.19
C ALA A 68 -11.51 -11.38 13.01
N PRO A 69 -12.59 -10.91 12.34
CA PRO A 69 -13.32 -11.69 11.32
C PRO A 69 -12.48 -12.01 10.07
N PHE A 70 -11.35 -11.32 9.89
CA PHE A 70 -10.40 -11.53 8.79
C PHE A 70 -9.06 -12.11 9.28
N GLY A 71 -9.03 -12.65 10.51
CA GLY A 71 -7.81 -13.05 11.19
C GLY A 71 -7.18 -11.92 12.01
N LYS A 72 -6.33 -12.29 12.96
CA LYS A 72 -5.51 -11.32 13.70
C LYS A 72 -4.35 -10.91 12.80
N PRO A 73 -3.98 -9.61 12.76
CA PRO A 73 -2.78 -9.22 12.04
C PRO A 73 -1.61 -10.06 12.55
N ALA A 74 -0.87 -10.68 11.63
CA ALA A 74 0.39 -11.31 11.99
C ALA A 74 1.23 -10.23 12.69
N VAL A 75 1.72 -10.53 13.89
CA VAL A 75 2.62 -9.64 14.65
C VAL A 75 3.68 -9.17 13.66
N ASN A 76 3.74 -7.85 13.42
CA ASN A 76 4.51 -7.25 12.32
C ASN A 76 5.85 -7.98 12.11
N GLU A 77 5.93 -8.77 11.04
CA GLU A 77 7.13 -9.49 10.61
C GLU A 77 8.22 -8.51 10.12
N ALA A 78 7.83 -7.26 9.89
CA ALA A 78 8.69 -6.14 9.54
C ALA A 78 9.40 -5.55 10.77
N GLY A 79 10.27 -6.34 11.41
CA GLY A 79 11.27 -5.85 12.35
C GLY A 79 12.61 -5.60 11.67
N GLN A 80 13.52 -4.87 12.30
CA GLN A 80 14.95 -4.89 11.90
C GLN A 80 15.62 -6.16 12.44
N PRO A 81 16.67 -6.70 11.79
CA PRO A 81 17.43 -7.80 12.36
C PRO A 81 17.98 -7.40 13.73
N THR A 82 17.88 -8.30 14.72
CA THR A 82 18.36 -7.98 16.05
C THR A 82 19.87 -7.88 16.11
N THR A 83 20.35 -6.91 16.88
CA THR A 83 21.79 -6.71 17.11
C THR A 83 22.27 -7.32 18.41
N LEU A 84 21.37 -7.92 19.21
CA LEU A 84 21.71 -8.62 20.44
C LEU A 84 22.60 -9.83 20.15
N PRO A 85 23.49 -10.22 21.09
CA PRO A 85 24.36 -11.39 20.93
C PRO A 85 23.57 -12.69 21.15
N LEU A 86 22.51 -12.89 20.36
CA LEU A 86 21.62 -14.04 20.40
C LEU A 86 21.82 -14.88 19.14
N GLU A 87 21.71 -16.19 19.28
CA GLU A 87 21.77 -17.11 18.14
C GLU A 87 20.59 -18.09 18.20
N LEU A 88 19.81 -18.13 17.13
CA LEU A 88 18.70 -19.07 17.00
C LEU A 88 19.22 -20.45 16.58
N LYS A 89 19.05 -21.44 17.45
CA LYS A 89 19.55 -22.81 17.24
C LYS A 89 18.45 -23.76 16.78
N GLY A 90 17.20 -23.47 17.09
CA GLY A 90 16.07 -24.27 16.67
C GLY A 90 14.73 -23.61 16.99
N VAL A 91 13.70 -24.01 16.25
CA VAL A 91 12.31 -23.64 16.52
C VAL A 91 11.41 -24.85 16.35
N ILE A 92 10.51 -25.04 17.32
CA ILE A 92 9.35 -25.92 17.20
C ILE A 92 8.13 -25.00 17.07
N ALA A 93 7.66 -24.83 15.84
CA ALA A 93 6.44 -24.06 15.56
C ALA A 93 5.21 -24.96 15.74
N ALA A 94 4.30 -24.57 16.64
CA ALA A 94 3.09 -25.33 16.94
C ALA A 94 1.81 -24.55 16.58
N ASN A 95 0.71 -25.27 16.44
CA ASN A 95 -0.64 -24.71 16.36
C ASN A 95 -1.50 -25.36 17.45
N PRO A 96 -1.94 -24.61 18.48
CA PRO A 96 -1.87 -23.14 18.63
C PRO A 96 -0.45 -22.59 18.86
N ALA A 97 -0.20 -21.36 18.39
CA ALA A 97 1.12 -20.70 18.42
C ALA A 97 1.68 -20.52 19.84
N THR A 98 0.83 -20.54 20.86
CA THR A 98 1.21 -20.50 22.28
C THR A 98 2.00 -21.72 22.74
N LEU A 99 1.98 -22.82 21.98
CA LEU A 99 2.77 -24.03 22.24
C LEU A 99 4.11 -24.04 21.50
N SER A 100 4.44 -22.96 20.79
CA SER A 100 5.71 -22.86 20.08
C SER A 100 6.88 -22.68 21.05
N THR A 101 8.01 -23.27 20.72
CA THR A 101 9.25 -23.19 21.51
C THR A 101 10.42 -22.78 20.63
N ALA A 102 11.24 -21.85 21.08
CA ALA A 102 12.48 -21.44 20.43
C ALA A 102 13.69 -21.83 21.28
N PHE A 103 14.73 -22.36 20.67
CA PHE A 103 15.99 -22.67 21.32
C PHE A 103 17.01 -21.59 20.97
N ILE A 104 17.36 -20.76 21.96
CA ILE A 104 18.20 -19.57 21.76
C ILE A 104 19.46 -19.69 22.62
N ALA A 105 20.62 -19.50 21.99
CA ALA A 105 21.90 -19.36 22.68
C ALA A 105 22.21 -17.88 22.91
N VAL A 106 22.65 -17.53 24.12
CA VAL A 106 23.03 -16.15 24.48
C VAL A 106 24.55 -16.08 24.60
N SER A 107 25.19 -15.22 23.81
CA SER A 107 26.65 -15.00 23.83
C SER A 107 27.46 -16.31 23.74
N GLY A 108 27.00 -17.27 22.93
CA GLY A 108 27.68 -18.56 22.73
C GLY A 108 27.45 -19.60 23.83
N GLN A 109 26.60 -19.33 24.82
CA GLN A 109 26.22 -20.31 25.86
C GLN A 109 25.36 -21.45 25.29
N ALA A 110 25.15 -22.49 26.11
CA ALA A 110 24.26 -23.59 25.77
C ALA A 110 22.85 -23.09 25.40
N PRO A 111 22.19 -23.62 24.35
CA PRO A 111 20.88 -23.16 23.93
C PRO A 111 19.82 -23.47 24.99
N VAL A 112 18.98 -22.50 25.32
CA VAL A 112 17.87 -22.63 26.27
C VAL A 112 16.55 -22.51 25.53
N ALA A 113 15.53 -23.25 25.99
CA ALA A 113 14.18 -23.19 25.45
C ALA A 113 13.43 -21.95 25.97
N PHE A 114 12.76 -21.24 25.06
CA PHE A 114 11.95 -20.07 25.36
C PHE A 114 10.58 -20.14 24.68
N HIS A 115 9.60 -19.48 25.28
CA HIS A 115 8.20 -19.42 24.86
C HIS A 115 7.77 -17.96 24.62
N ILE A 116 6.61 -17.80 23.99
CA ILE A 116 6.02 -16.47 23.75
C ILE A 116 5.73 -15.79 25.09
N GLY A 117 6.16 -14.53 25.24
CA GLY A 117 6.04 -13.72 26.44
C GLY A 117 7.27 -13.77 27.36
N GLU A 118 8.19 -14.73 27.17
CA GLU A 118 9.41 -14.81 27.97
C GLU A 118 10.45 -13.76 27.53
N SER A 119 11.34 -13.41 28.45
CA SER A 119 12.39 -12.41 28.22
C SER A 119 13.76 -13.06 28.03
N VAL A 120 14.49 -12.62 27.00
CA VAL A 120 15.83 -13.07 26.65
C VAL A 120 16.74 -11.86 26.42
N SER A 121 17.79 -11.71 27.24
CA SER A 121 18.77 -10.61 27.15
C SER A 121 18.17 -9.20 27.05
N GLY A 122 17.05 -8.93 27.74
CA GLY A 122 16.37 -7.63 27.72
C GLY A 122 15.34 -7.45 26.59
N ALA A 123 15.17 -8.45 25.74
CA ALA A 123 14.11 -8.53 24.73
C ALA A 123 12.96 -9.42 25.20
N THR A 124 11.71 -9.11 24.85
CA THR A 124 10.55 -9.99 25.09
C THR A 124 10.14 -10.71 23.81
N ILE A 125 9.90 -12.01 23.87
CA ILE A 125 9.49 -12.79 22.70
C ILE A 125 8.01 -12.52 22.41
N GLN A 126 7.73 -11.92 21.25
CA GLN A 126 6.36 -11.63 20.81
C GLN A 126 5.76 -12.76 19.98
N ALA A 127 6.59 -13.41 19.14
CA ALA A 127 6.15 -14.51 18.29
C ALA A 127 7.32 -15.44 17.97
N ILE A 128 7.02 -16.73 17.83
CA ILE A 128 7.98 -17.76 17.41
C ILE A 128 7.48 -18.29 16.07
N LEU A 129 8.20 -17.95 14.99
CA LEU A 129 7.89 -18.33 13.62
C LEU A 129 8.87 -19.41 13.14
N ARG A 130 8.52 -20.11 12.05
CA ARG A 130 9.30 -21.25 11.56
C ARG A 130 10.75 -20.89 11.20
N ASP A 131 10.99 -19.68 10.70
CA ASP A 131 12.29 -19.20 10.22
C ASP A 131 12.94 -18.12 11.10
N ARG A 132 12.20 -17.56 12.07
CA ARG A 132 12.67 -16.46 12.92
C ARG A 132 11.88 -16.33 14.22
N VAL A 133 12.46 -15.62 15.19
CA VAL A 133 11.78 -15.22 16.43
C VAL A 133 11.60 -13.71 16.41
N ILE A 134 10.39 -13.23 16.72
CA ILE A 134 10.07 -11.81 16.82
C ILE A 134 10.24 -11.35 18.27
N LEU A 135 11.03 -10.30 18.44
CA LEU A 135 11.46 -9.74 19.72
C LEU A 135 10.95 -8.31 19.88
N ALA A 136 10.57 -7.94 21.10
CA ALA A 136 10.28 -6.57 21.52
C ALA A 136 11.44 -6.04 22.39
N ILE A 137 12.09 -4.95 21.96
CA ILE A 137 13.22 -4.34 22.68
C ILE A 137 12.96 -2.83 22.76
N GLY A 138 12.74 -2.31 23.98
CA GLY A 138 12.51 -0.88 24.18
C GLY A 138 11.37 -0.29 23.34
N GLY A 139 10.31 -1.07 23.10
CA GLY A 139 9.16 -0.68 22.28
C GLY A 139 9.35 -0.85 20.76
N ARG A 140 10.52 -1.31 20.30
CA ARG A 140 10.78 -1.65 18.89
C ARG A 140 10.62 -3.14 18.65
N THR A 141 10.15 -3.49 17.44
CA THR A 141 10.09 -4.89 16.98
C THR A 141 11.36 -5.21 16.20
N GLU A 142 12.06 -6.25 16.62
CA GLU A 142 13.25 -6.81 15.94
C GLU A 142 13.01 -8.30 15.66
N PHE A 143 13.75 -8.88 14.71
CA PHE A 143 13.71 -10.32 14.47
C PHE A 143 15.09 -10.98 14.65
N LEU A 144 15.09 -12.16 15.26
CA LEU A 144 16.23 -13.06 15.33
C LEU A 144 16.02 -14.19 14.31
N ALA A 145 16.79 -14.16 13.22
CA ALA A 145 16.76 -15.20 12.20
C ALA A 145 17.78 -16.32 12.51
N PHE A 146 17.65 -17.45 11.82
CA PHE A 146 18.69 -18.47 11.81
C PHE A 146 20.00 -17.91 11.24
N PRO A 147 21.16 -18.32 11.77
CA PRO A 147 22.45 -18.00 11.16
C PRO A 147 22.51 -18.52 9.74
N ASP A 148 23.05 -17.71 8.82
CA ASP A 148 23.29 -18.15 7.45
C ASP A 148 24.36 -19.26 7.43
N PRO A 149 24.02 -20.49 6.98
CA PRO A 149 24.96 -21.61 6.95
C PRO A 149 26.04 -21.45 5.87
N THR A 150 25.86 -20.52 4.91
CA THR A 150 26.82 -20.28 3.83
C THR A 150 27.95 -19.33 4.23
N LEU A 151 27.81 -18.65 5.37
CA LEU A 151 28.76 -17.66 5.86
C LEU A 151 29.66 -18.23 6.96
N SER A 152 30.98 -18.08 6.78
CA SER A 152 31.97 -18.35 7.81
C SER A 152 31.74 -17.46 9.04
N PRO A 153 32.19 -17.89 10.24
CA PRO A 153 32.01 -17.13 11.48
C PRO A 153 32.52 -15.68 11.37
N GLU A 154 33.67 -15.46 10.73
CA GLU A 154 34.20 -14.10 10.52
C GLU A 154 33.31 -13.24 9.62
N GLN A 155 32.70 -13.85 8.59
CA GLN A 155 31.81 -13.13 7.66
C GLN A 155 30.48 -12.77 8.32
N ARG A 156 29.97 -13.61 9.23
CA ARG A 156 28.78 -13.31 10.04
C ARG A 156 29.02 -12.16 11.02
N GLN A 157 30.18 -12.14 11.67
CA GLN A 157 30.56 -11.03 12.55
C GLN A 157 30.61 -9.70 11.77
N ALA A 158 31.23 -9.70 10.59
CA ALA A 158 31.34 -8.51 9.74
C ALA A 158 29.97 -8.00 9.24
N GLN A 159 29.00 -8.87 8.99
CA GLN A 159 27.63 -8.46 8.63
C GLN A 159 26.85 -7.92 9.82
N ALA A 160 26.98 -8.53 11.01
CA ALA A 160 26.35 -8.04 12.23
C ALA A 160 26.87 -6.63 12.61
N ASP A 161 28.17 -6.38 12.42
CA ASP A 161 28.77 -5.07 12.66
C ASP A 161 28.30 -4.02 11.64
N GLN A 162 28.13 -4.40 10.36
CA GLN A 162 27.54 -3.51 9.34
C GLN A 162 26.07 -3.19 9.63
N ALA A 163 25.28 -4.17 10.09
CA ALA A 163 23.88 -3.95 10.49
C ALA A 163 23.77 -3.02 11.71
N ARG A 164 24.69 -3.15 12.69
CA ARG A 164 24.79 -2.22 13.84
C ARG A 164 25.12 -0.80 13.40
N GLN A 165 26.08 -0.63 12.49
CA GLN A 165 26.45 0.69 11.94
C GLN A 165 25.28 1.36 11.19
N GLN A 166 24.47 0.58 10.46
CA GLN A 166 23.27 1.09 9.79
C GLN A 166 22.13 1.41 10.77
N ALA A 167 21.97 0.64 11.85
CA ALA A 167 20.99 0.94 12.90
C ALA A 167 21.38 2.17 13.75
N GLN A 168 22.67 2.44 13.96
CA GLN A 168 23.16 3.67 14.60
C GLN A 168 23.08 4.91 13.68
N ALA A 169 22.91 4.74 12.37
CA ALA A 169 22.70 5.83 11.42
C ALA A 169 21.22 6.24 11.26
N ALA A 170 20.30 5.67 12.06
CA ALA A 170 18.92 6.12 12.09
C ALA A 170 18.86 7.59 12.57
N PRO A 171 18.27 8.51 11.78
CA PRO A 171 18.31 9.93 12.09
C PRO A 171 17.50 10.24 13.35
N THR A 172 18.14 10.89 14.31
CA THR A 172 17.47 11.66 15.38
C THR A 172 16.46 12.62 14.74
N PRO A 173 15.26 12.87 15.30
CA PRO A 173 14.32 13.82 14.72
C PRO A 173 14.97 15.21 14.67
N ALA A 174 15.22 15.72 13.47
CA ALA A 174 15.85 17.01 13.27
C ALA A 174 14.90 18.14 13.71
N PRO A 175 15.39 19.19 14.40
CA PRO A 175 14.65 20.44 14.54
C PRO A 175 14.37 21.06 13.16
N PRO A 176 13.25 21.79 12.97
CA PRO A 176 12.94 22.37 11.67
C PRO A 176 13.90 23.53 11.38
N GLY A 177 14.70 23.43 10.30
CA GLY A 177 15.31 24.62 9.69
C GLY A 177 16.80 24.63 9.35
N ALA A 178 17.51 23.50 9.20
CA ALA A 178 18.90 23.51 8.73
C ALA A 178 19.05 22.95 7.30
N PRO A 179 19.86 23.57 6.43
CA PRO A 179 20.08 23.11 5.06
C PRO A 179 20.83 21.78 5.03
N ILE A 180 20.40 20.90 4.12
CA ILE A 180 20.88 19.53 3.94
C ILE A 180 22.37 19.55 3.57
N ALA A 181 23.22 19.07 4.47
CA ALA A 181 24.62 18.77 4.16
C ALA A 181 24.68 17.48 3.33
N SER A 182 25.48 17.52 2.27
CA SER A 182 25.66 16.47 1.26
C SER A 182 26.02 15.09 1.87
N PRO A 183 25.54 13.97 1.29
CA PRO A 183 25.96 12.64 1.73
C PRO A 183 27.46 12.38 1.42
N PRO A 184 28.14 11.53 2.20
CA PRO A 184 29.47 11.04 1.84
C PRO A 184 29.39 10.20 0.57
N ALA A 185 30.45 10.25 -0.24
CA ALA A 185 30.56 9.54 -1.52
C ALA A 185 30.26 8.03 -1.38
N PRO A 186 29.48 7.42 -2.31
CA PRO A 186 29.30 5.98 -2.35
C PRO A 186 30.57 5.28 -2.82
N ASN A 187 30.92 4.18 -2.15
CA ASN A 187 31.87 3.19 -2.68
C ASN A 187 31.44 2.74 -4.09
N PRO A 188 32.36 2.63 -5.06
CA PRO A 188 32.03 2.12 -6.39
C PRO A 188 31.83 0.60 -6.34
N ALA A 189 30.59 0.16 -6.12
CA ALA A 189 30.14 -1.17 -6.52
C ALA A 189 29.88 -1.17 -8.05
N PRO A 190 30.13 -2.29 -8.76
CA PRO A 190 30.38 -2.26 -10.20
C PRO A 190 29.17 -1.81 -11.02
N MET A 191 29.40 -0.81 -11.89
CA MET A 191 28.46 -0.25 -12.88
C MET A 191 27.93 -1.27 -13.92
N ALA A 192 28.27 -2.55 -13.80
CA ALA A 192 27.98 -3.58 -14.79
C ALA A 192 26.53 -4.11 -14.73
N GLY A 193 25.88 -4.09 -13.56
CA GLY A 193 24.59 -4.77 -13.39
C GLY A 193 23.43 -4.10 -14.12
N ALA A 194 23.20 -2.81 -13.86
CA ALA A 194 22.07 -2.09 -14.43
C ALA A 194 22.19 -1.86 -15.94
N ALA A 195 23.40 -1.50 -16.40
CA ALA A 195 23.68 -1.32 -17.82
C ALA A 195 23.43 -2.62 -18.62
N ALA A 196 23.83 -3.78 -18.11
CA ALA A 196 23.62 -5.07 -18.77
C ALA A 196 22.13 -5.45 -18.88
N VAL A 197 21.30 -5.06 -17.91
CA VAL A 197 19.84 -5.33 -17.94
C VAL A 197 19.13 -4.36 -18.89
N LEU A 198 19.52 -3.10 -18.87
CA LEU A 198 18.98 -2.09 -19.79
C LEU A 198 19.34 -2.40 -21.25
N ASP A 199 20.57 -2.84 -21.51
CA ASP A 199 21.03 -3.29 -22.83
C ASP A 199 20.28 -4.53 -23.31
N ARG A 200 20.09 -5.53 -22.43
CA ARG A 200 19.31 -6.74 -22.73
C ARG A 200 17.87 -6.43 -23.14
N PHE A 201 17.26 -5.40 -22.54
CA PHE A 201 15.88 -5.01 -22.82
C PHE A 201 15.74 -3.91 -23.87
N ASP A 202 16.86 -3.51 -24.50
CA ASP A 202 16.90 -2.39 -25.46
C ASP A 202 16.24 -1.13 -24.87
N ALA A 203 16.46 -0.89 -23.58
CA ALA A 203 15.74 0.11 -22.81
C ALA A 203 16.39 1.49 -22.94
N SER A 204 15.58 2.51 -23.22
CA SER A 204 16.03 3.90 -23.37
C SER A 204 15.55 4.78 -22.21
N PRO A 205 16.39 5.73 -21.73
CA PRO A 205 15.96 6.65 -20.66
C PRO A 205 14.86 7.57 -21.17
N THR A 206 13.83 7.79 -20.35
CA THR A 206 12.71 8.71 -20.63
C THR A 206 12.35 9.51 -19.39
N SER A 207 11.51 10.55 -19.54
CA SER A 207 11.06 11.34 -18.40
C SER A 207 10.25 10.46 -17.44
N GLY A 208 10.78 10.24 -16.24
CA GLY A 208 10.13 9.43 -15.21
C GLY A 208 10.41 7.91 -15.29
N GLY A 209 11.40 7.45 -16.06
CA GLY A 209 11.77 6.04 -16.07
C GLY A 209 12.57 5.54 -17.27
N TYR A 210 12.45 4.25 -17.56
CA TYR A 210 13.10 3.61 -18.72
C TYR A 210 12.06 2.96 -19.63
N ARG A 211 12.09 3.31 -20.92
CA ARG A 211 11.20 2.76 -21.94
C ARG A 211 11.79 1.49 -22.53
N ILE A 212 11.03 0.40 -22.51
CA ILE A 212 11.44 -0.90 -23.08
C ILE A 212 11.40 -0.87 -24.61
N GLY A 213 12.47 -1.35 -25.24
CA GLY A 213 12.64 -1.42 -26.68
C GLY A 213 12.20 -2.76 -27.26
N ALA A 214 12.90 -3.22 -28.30
CA ALA A 214 12.50 -4.40 -29.08
C ALA A 214 12.61 -5.73 -28.30
N ASN A 215 13.43 -5.77 -27.24
CA ASN A 215 13.72 -6.97 -26.46
C ASN A 215 12.93 -7.01 -25.13
N ALA A 216 11.61 -6.87 -25.21
CA ALA A 216 10.76 -6.88 -24.03
C ALA A 216 10.76 -8.27 -23.33
N PRO A 217 10.98 -8.34 -22.00
CA PRO A 217 10.91 -9.60 -21.27
C PRO A 217 9.48 -10.12 -21.13
N ALA A 218 9.33 -11.39 -20.76
CA ALA A 218 8.02 -12.02 -20.58
C ALA A 218 7.13 -11.23 -19.61
N GLY A 219 5.94 -10.82 -20.09
CA GLY A 219 4.97 -10.01 -19.33
C GLY A 219 5.05 -8.50 -19.61
N MET A 220 6.12 -8.02 -20.24
CA MET A 220 6.26 -6.64 -20.72
C MET A 220 6.04 -6.53 -22.22
N MET A 221 5.73 -5.32 -22.68
CA MET A 221 5.53 -5.00 -24.08
C MET A 221 6.49 -3.86 -24.48
N THR A 222 6.93 -3.87 -25.74
CA THR A 222 7.67 -2.76 -26.31
C THR A 222 6.87 -1.47 -26.17
N GLY A 223 7.52 -0.40 -25.70
CA GLY A 223 6.88 0.88 -25.40
C GLY A 223 6.42 1.05 -23.96
N ASP A 224 6.45 0.00 -23.13
CA ASP A 224 6.21 0.13 -21.68
C ASP A 224 7.29 1.02 -21.04
N VAL A 225 6.89 1.89 -20.11
CA VAL A 225 7.83 2.73 -19.34
C VAL A 225 7.91 2.22 -17.91
N ILE A 226 9.07 1.72 -17.50
CA ILE A 226 9.32 1.30 -16.12
C ILE A 226 9.50 2.53 -15.24
N GLN A 227 8.62 2.70 -14.25
CA GLN A 227 8.68 3.81 -13.29
C GLN A 227 9.36 3.42 -11.98
N SER A 228 9.23 2.16 -11.54
CA SER A 228 9.88 1.68 -10.32
C SER A 228 10.21 0.20 -10.34
N VAL A 229 11.25 -0.19 -9.61
CA VAL A 229 11.66 -1.58 -9.39
C VAL A 229 11.78 -1.83 -7.89
N ASN A 230 11.08 -2.84 -7.38
CA ASN A 230 10.98 -3.19 -5.96
C ASN A 230 10.64 -1.99 -5.05
N GLY A 231 9.79 -1.08 -5.54
CA GLY A 231 9.39 0.15 -4.84
C GLY A 231 10.33 1.34 -5.00
N THR A 232 11.51 1.16 -5.62
CA THR A 232 12.47 2.24 -5.89
C THR A 232 12.14 2.91 -7.22
N ALA A 233 11.88 4.23 -7.18
CA ALA A 233 11.62 5.02 -8.39
C ALA A 233 12.87 5.13 -9.26
N LEU A 234 12.72 4.89 -10.56
CA LEU A 234 13.79 4.97 -11.55
C LEU A 234 13.98 6.39 -12.12
N SER A 235 13.49 7.41 -11.41
CA SER A 235 13.62 8.82 -11.78
C SER A 235 15.04 9.37 -11.60
N ASP A 236 15.82 8.75 -10.71
CA ASP A 236 17.23 9.07 -10.49
C ASP A 236 18.12 7.92 -11.01
N PRO A 237 19.12 8.20 -11.87
CA PRO A 237 19.94 7.16 -12.47
C PRO A 237 20.81 6.39 -11.46
N ALA A 238 21.22 7.00 -10.35
CA ALA A 238 21.97 6.30 -9.30
C ALA A 238 21.06 5.36 -8.49
N ALA A 239 19.84 5.83 -8.14
CA ALA A 239 18.81 5.00 -7.50
C ALA A 239 18.36 3.85 -8.41
N ALA A 240 18.25 4.10 -9.71
CA ALA A 240 17.94 3.09 -10.72
C ALA A 240 18.99 1.97 -10.74
N ASN A 241 20.27 2.34 -10.77
CA ASN A 241 21.36 1.37 -10.75
C ASN A 241 21.33 0.46 -9.51
N ALA A 242 21.09 1.04 -8.34
CA ALA A 242 20.96 0.28 -7.09
C ALA A 242 19.73 -0.65 -7.11
N ALA A 243 18.60 -0.18 -7.64
CA ALA A 243 17.37 -0.97 -7.74
C ALA A 243 17.54 -2.19 -8.66
N PHE A 244 18.18 -2.01 -9.83
CA PHE A 244 18.45 -3.10 -10.75
C PHE A 244 19.47 -4.12 -10.21
N ALA A 245 20.49 -3.65 -9.50
CA ALA A 245 21.47 -4.54 -8.85
C ALA A 245 20.83 -5.38 -7.74
N ALA A 246 20.01 -4.76 -6.90
CA ALA A 246 19.26 -5.46 -5.84
C ALA A 246 18.27 -6.48 -6.42
N ALA A 247 17.60 -6.13 -7.52
CA ALA A 247 16.67 -7.01 -8.20
C ALA A 247 17.38 -8.24 -8.83
N GLN A 248 18.58 -8.06 -9.38
CA GLN A 248 19.37 -9.19 -9.87
C GLN A 248 19.80 -10.13 -8.74
N ALA A 249 20.21 -9.59 -7.60
CA ALA A 249 20.58 -10.40 -6.43
C ALA A 249 19.41 -11.23 -5.89
N SER A 250 18.18 -10.72 -5.96
CA SER A 250 16.96 -11.43 -5.51
C SER A 250 16.42 -12.43 -6.54
N GLY A 251 16.90 -12.43 -7.79
CA GLY A 251 16.45 -13.32 -8.87
C GLY A 251 15.00 -13.12 -9.34
N THR A 252 14.27 -12.20 -8.72
CA THR A 252 12.90 -11.77 -9.06
C THR A 252 12.76 -10.28 -8.78
N ALA A 253 11.97 -9.58 -9.60
CA ALA A 253 11.72 -8.15 -9.47
C ALA A 253 10.23 -7.84 -9.57
N GLN A 254 9.72 -7.03 -8.64
CA GLN A 254 8.42 -6.38 -8.79
C GLN A 254 8.62 -5.05 -9.51
N ILE A 255 8.01 -4.91 -10.68
CA ILE A 255 8.24 -3.79 -11.58
C ILE A 255 6.91 -3.07 -11.79
N GLN A 256 6.91 -1.76 -11.61
CA GLN A 256 5.77 -0.92 -11.94
C GLN A 256 6.02 -0.21 -13.27
N ILE A 257 5.10 -0.42 -14.21
CA ILE A 257 5.17 0.09 -15.58
C ILE A 257 4.02 1.02 -15.91
N LEU A 258 4.21 1.87 -16.91
CA LEU A 258 3.17 2.61 -17.62
C LEU A 258 2.94 1.95 -18.98
N ARG A 259 1.71 1.50 -19.23
CA ARG A 259 1.25 1.01 -20.54
C ARG A 259 -0.01 1.75 -20.93
N ASP A 260 -0.02 2.43 -22.07
CA ASP A 260 -1.16 3.21 -22.56
C ASP A 260 -1.72 4.21 -21.53
N GLY A 261 -0.85 4.80 -20.70
CA GLY A 261 -1.23 5.73 -19.63
C GLY A 261 -1.79 5.07 -18.35
N LYS A 262 -1.86 3.74 -18.28
CA LYS A 262 -2.28 2.98 -17.11
C LYS A 262 -1.08 2.41 -16.36
N ARG A 263 -1.11 2.46 -15.03
CA ARG A 263 -0.07 1.88 -14.17
C ARG A 263 -0.36 0.39 -13.93
N LEU A 264 0.59 -0.48 -14.26
CA LEU A 264 0.52 -1.91 -13.98
C LEU A 264 1.71 -2.34 -13.12
N THR A 265 1.50 -3.32 -12.24
CA THR A 265 2.56 -3.93 -11.44
C THR A 265 2.73 -5.38 -11.88
N LEU A 266 3.96 -5.75 -12.23
CA LEU A 266 4.32 -7.05 -12.77
C LEU A 266 5.43 -7.65 -11.92
N THR A 267 5.40 -8.96 -11.70
CA THR A 267 6.54 -9.68 -11.09
C THR A 267 7.26 -10.44 -12.18
N VAL A 268 8.55 -10.13 -12.39
CA VAL A 268 9.36 -10.73 -13.46
C VAL A 268 10.54 -11.50 -12.84
N PRO A 269 10.75 -12.77 -13.21
CA PRO A 269 11.97 -13.49 -12.83
C PRO A 269 13.18 -12.95 -13.62
N LEU A 270 14.29 -12.72 -12.93
CA LEU A 270 15.52 -12.12 -13.50
C LEU A 270 16.63 -13.17 -13.70
N ARG A 271 16.25 -14.38 -14.17
CA ARG A 271 17.18 -15.48 -14.46
C ARG A 271 17.76 -15.38 -15.86
#